data_AF-A0A6A6E9V6-F1
#
_entry.id   AF-A0A6A6E9V6-F1
#
_cell.length_a   1.000
_cell.length_b   1.000
_cell.length_c   1.000
_cell.angle_alpha   90.00
_cell.angle_beta   90.00
_cell.angle_gamma   90.00
#
_symmetry.space_group_name_H-M   'P 1'
#
loop_
_entity.id
_entity.type
_entity.pdbx_description
1 polymer ?
#
loop_
_entity_poly.entity_id
_entity_poly.type
_entity_poly.pdbx_seq_one_letter_code
_entity_poly.pdbx_strand_id
1 'polypeptide(L)'
;PLYILSRAITTVPQLWMEWTIGLAGGPSVQGLEDMYCHRATFDHSEQVLYGRRKIIINEIWRRRAKGISTSVAVEEVELIRQRGQLSLYRLYQILNRQNKCTL
;
A
#
# COMPACT_ATOMS: atom_id res chain seq x y z
N PRO A 1 -17.62 7.39 8.10
CA PRO A 1 -17.53 6.00 8.62
C PRO A 1 -16.06 5.69 8.88
N LEU A 2 -15.73 5.09 10.03
CA LEU A 2 -14.36 4.65 10.31
C LEU A 2 -14.03 3.52 9.32
N TYR A 3 -13.03 3.72 8.47
CA TYR A 3 -12.56 2.66 7.58
C TYR A 3 -11.54 1.79 8.32
N ILE A 4 -11.73 0.47 8.22
CA ILE A 4 -10.86 -0.53 8.85
C ILE A 4 -10.11 -1.25 7.74
N LEU A 5 -8.79 -1.14 7.75
CA LEU A 5 -7.94 -1.83 6.79
C LEU A 5 -7.95 -3.34 7.06
N SER A 6 -8.08 -4.14 6.00
CA SER A 6 -8.12 -5.59 6.10
C SER A 6 -6.80 -6.14 6.63
N ARG A 7 -6.82 -6.81 7.79
CA ARG A 7 -5.65 -7.45 8.39
C ARG A 7 -5.28 -8.78 7.74
N ALA A 8 -6.16 -9.33 6.89
CA ALA A 8 -5.94 -10.59 6.17
C ALA A 8 -5.02 -10.45 4.94
N ILE A 9 -4.72 -9.22 4.51
CA ILE A 9 -3.83 -8.96 3.38
C ILE A 9 -2.38 -9.28 3.75
N THR A 10 -1.76 -10.19 3.00
CA THR A 10 -0.38 -10.63 3.23
C THR A 10 0.54 -10.41 2.02
N THR A 11 -0.02 -10.07 0.86
CA THR A 11 0.73 -9.91 -0.40
C THR A 11 0.56 -8.51 -0.99
N VAL A 12 1.51 -8.10 -1.83
CA VAL A 12 1.46 -6.80 -2.51
C VAL A 12 0.29 -6.71 -3.50
N PRO A 13 -0.03 -7.75 -4.31
CA PRO A 13 -1.20 -7.70 -5.19
C PRO A 13 -2.53 -7.53 -4.44
N GLN A 14 -2.71 -8.23 -3.31
CA GLN A 14 -3.90 -8.06 -2.47
C GLN A 14 -3.99 -6.64 -1.89
N LEU A 15 -2.85 -6.09 -1.45
CA LEU A 15 -2.78 -4.72 -0.96
C LEU A 15 -3.15 -3.72 -2.05
N TRP A 16 -2.61 -3.89 -3.26
CA TRP A 16 -2.93 -3.04 -4.40
C TRP A 16 -4.42 -3.09 -4.77
N MET A 17 -5.02 -4.28 -4.71
CA MET A 17 -6.45 -4.48 -4.97
C MET A 17 -7.33 -3.76 -3.94
N GLU A 18 -7.06 -3.93 -2.64
CA GLU A 18 -7.76 -3.17 -1.58
C GLU A 18 -7.63 -1.66 -1.80
N TRP A 19 -6.43 -1.20 -2.19
CA TRP A 19 -6.15 0.21 -2.34
C TRP A 19 -6.89 0.86 -3.50
N THR A 20 -6.98 0.17 -4.64
CA THR A 20 -7.47 0.76 -5.90
C THR A 20 -8.90 0.37 -6.24
N ILE A 21 -9.32 -0.86 -5.91
CA ILE A 21 -10.63 -1.41 -6.26
C ILE A 21 -11.50 -1.55 -4.99
N GLY A 22 -10.88 -1.90 -3.86
CA GLY A 22 -11.59 -2.28 -2.65
C GLY A 22 -11.67 -3.80 -2.48
N LEU A 23 -12.31 -4.25 -1.41
CA LEU A 23 -12.49 -5.67 -1.09
C LEU A 23 -13.97 -5.99 -0.91
N ALA A 24 -14.40 -7.15 -1.39
CA ALA A 24 -15.75 -7.68 -1.21
C ALA A 24 -16.88 -6.68 -1.58
N GLY A 25 -16.68 -5.89 -2.63
CA GLY A 25 -17.64 -4.86 -3.07
C GLY A 25 -17.66 -3.58 -2.21
N GLY A 26 -16.80 -3.48 -1.20
CA GLY A 26 -16.57 -2.26 -0.45
C GLY A 26 -15.74 -1.23 -1.23
N PRO A 27 -15.68 0.03 -0.74
CA PRO A 27 -14.92 1.09 -1.39
C PRO A 27 -13.42 0.81 -1.35
N SER A 28 -12.69 1.35 -2.32
CA SER A 28 -11.23 1.33 -2.30
C SER A 28 -10.66 2.32 -1.28
N VAL A 29 -9.47 2.04 -0.75
CA VAL A 29 -8.79 2.96 0.18
C VAL A 29 -8.57 4.32 -0.48
N GLN A 30 -8.18 4.31 -1.76
CA GLN A 30 -8.00 5.55 -2.53
C GLN A 30 -9.33 6.30 -2.70
N GLY A 31 -10.41 5.62 -3.05
CA GLY A 31 -11.73 6.27 -3.20
C GLY A 31 -12.21 6.90 -1.89
N LEU A 32 -11.86 6.32 -0.75
CA LEU A 32 -12.12 6.91 0.56
C LEU A 32 -11.24 8.15 0.84
N GLU A 33 -9.97 8.13 0.44
CA GLU A 33 -9.13 9.33 0.53
C GLU A 33 -9.69 10.49 -0.30
N ASP A 34 -10.10 10.19 -1.54
CA ASP A 34 -10.62 11.18 -2.49
C ASP A 34 -11.96 11.76 -2.00
N MET A 35 -12.84 10.92 -1.45
CA MET A 35 -14.15 11.34 -0.95
C MET A 35 -14.06 12.16 0.35
N TYR A 36 -13.11 11.83 1.23
CA TYR A 36 -13.03 12.44 2.56
C TYR A 36 -11.92 13.46 2.74
N CYS A 37 -11.06 13.71 1.74
CA CYS A 37 -10.02 14.76 1.73
C CYS A 37 -9.35 14.94 3.11
N HIS A 38 -8.47 14.01 3.48
CA HIS A 38 -7.79 13.93 4.79
C HIS A 38 -8.68 13.73 6.03
N ARG A 39 -10.02 13.65 5.91
CA ARG A 39 -10.96 13.43 7.03
C ARG A 39 -11.46 12.00 7.16
N ALA A 40 -10.87 11.04 6.47
CA ALA A 40 -11.09 9.63 6.80
C ALA A 40 -10.67 9.44 8.26
N THR A 41 -11.65 9.37 9.15
CA THR A 41 -11.38 9.18 10.57
C THR A 41 -10.84 7.77 10.73
N PHE A 42 -9.57 7.71 11.07
CA PHE A 42 -8.87 6.50 11.44
C PHE A 42 -8.54 6.62 12.92
N ASP A 43 -8.73 5.53 13.67
CA ASP A 43 -8.07 5.45 14.98
C ASP A 43 -6.55 5.42 14.79
N HIS A 44 -5.80 5.60 15.87
CA HIS A 44 -4.33 5.67 15.79
C HIS A 44 -3.71 4.40 15.16
N SER A 45 -4.27 3.23 15.44
CA SER A 45 -3.76 1.95 14.92
C SER A 45 -4.01 1.80 13.43
N GLU A 46 -5.15 2.29 12.94
CA GLU A 46 -5.49 2.35 11.52
C GLU A 46 -4.62 3.38 10.80
N GLN A 47 -4.38 4.57 11.38
CA GLN A 47 -3.46 5.57 10.81
C GLN A 47 -2.06 5.00 10.62
N VAL A 48 -1.56 4.27 11.61
CA VAL A 48 -0.24 3.63 11.55
C VAL A 48 -0.20 2.55 10.47
N LEU A 49 -1.22 1.68 10.36
CA LEU A 49 -1.25 0.67 9.31
C LEU A 49 -1.36 1.32 7.92
N TYR A 50 -2.24 2.31 7.81
CA TYR A 50 -2.46 3.10 6.60
C TYR A 50 -1.14 3.69 6.10
N GLY A 51 -0.41 4.41 6.96
CA GLY A 51 0.88 5.01 6.58
C GLY A 51 1.90 3.98 6.12
N ARG A 52 1.99 2.83 6.81
CA ARG A 52 2.89 1.73 6.41
C ARG A 52 2.53 1.17 5.03
N ARG A 53 1.24 0.95 4.77
CA ARG A 53 0.75 0.48 3.47
C ARG A 53 0.95 1.50 2.37
N LYS A 54 0.74 2.79 2.66
CA LYS A 54 0.94 3.90 1.71
C LYS A 54 2.37 3.94 1.18
N ILE A 55 3.38 3.62 2.00
CA ILE A 55 4.78 3.55 1.52
C ILE A 55 4.97 2.47 0.44
N ILE A 56 4.34 1.30 0.60
CA ILE A 56 4.41 0.22 -0.41
C ILE A 56 3.68 0.64 -1.69
N ILE A 57 2.51 1.27 -1.54
CA ILE A 57 1.72 1.80 -2.66
C ILE A 57 2.48 2.89 -3.42
N ASN A 58 3.12 3.82 -2.70
CA ASN A 58 3.94 4.87 -3.30
C ASN A 58 5.13 4.31 -4.07
N GLU A 59 5.69 3.18 -3.66
CA GLU A 59 6.73 2.51 -4.44
C GLU A 59 6.20 1.99 -5.78
N ILE A 60 4.99 1.42 -5.81
CA ILE A 60 4.33 1.00 -7.05
C ILE A 60 4.08 2.22 -7.96
N TRP A 61 3.56 3.31 -7.40
CA TRP A 61 3.37 4.57 -8.14
C TRP A 61 4.68 5.14 -8.67
N ARG A 62 5.77 5.11 -7.88
CA ARG A 62 7.09 5.56 -8.30
C ARG A 62 7.62 4.76 -9.50
N ARG A 63 7.39 3.45 -9.54
CA ARG A 63 7.74 2.62 -10.71
C ARG A 63 6.88 2.95 -11.93
N ARG A 64 5.57 3.15 -11.73
CA ARG A 64 4.69 3.60 -12.81
C ARG A 64 5.11 4.94 -13.41
N ALA A 65 5.54 5.88 -12.57
CA ALA A 65 6.05 7.18 -13.04
C ALA A 65 7.32 7.06 -13.92
N LYS A 66 8.03 5.93 -13.87
CA LYS A 66 9.17 5.61 -14.74
C LYS A 66 8.75 4.89 -16.04
N GLY A 67 7.46 4.77 -16.32
CA GLY A 67 6.93 4.12 -17.52
C GLY A 67 6.66 2.62 -17.38
N ILE A 68 6.80 2.05 -16.18
CA ILE A 68 6.48 0.64 -15.93
C ILE A 68 4.94 0.48 -15.86
N SER A 69 4.41 -0.58 -16.49
CA SER A 69 2.97 -0.87 -16.40
C SER A 69 2.56 -1.22 -14.96
N THR A 70 1.30 -1.02 -14.62
CA THR A 70 0.81 -1.30 -13.26
C THR A 70 1.06 -2.73 -12.82
N SER A 71 0.74 -3.71 -13.67
CA SER A 71 0.89 -5.13 -13.36
C SER A 71 2.36 -5.48 -13.07
N VAL A 72 3.27 -5.01 -13.92
CA VAL A 72 4.71 -5.23 -13.74
C VAL A 72 5.21 -4.53 -12.48
N ALA A 73 4.80 -3.29 -12.22
CA ALA A 73 5.21 -2.57 -11.01
C ALA A 73 4.75 -3.28 -9.72
N VAL A 74 3.52 -3.81 -9.71
CA VAL A 74 3.01 -4.61 -8.57
C VAL A 74 3.81 -5.90 -8.42
N GLU A 75 4.04 -6.62 -9.52
CA GLU A 75 4.77 -7.88 -9.52
C GLU A 75 6.22 -7.73 -9.08
N GLU A 76 6.93 -6.69 -9.55
CA GLU A 76 8.32 -6.48 -9.14
C GLU A 76 8.45 -6.15 -7.64
N VAL A 77 7.49 -5.42 -7.06
CA VAL A 77 7.46 -5.13 -5.62
C VAL A 77 7.12 -6.39 -4.82
N GLU A 78 6.22 -7.24 -5.33
CA GLU A 78 5.94 -8.57 -4.77
C GLU A 78 7.15 -9.50 -4.85
N LEU A 79 7.93 -9.46 -5.94
CA LEU A 79 9.16 -10.26 -6.06
C LEU A 79 10.21 -9.87 -5.03
N ILE A 80 10.33 -8.59 -4.67
CA ILE A 80 11.19 -8.16 -3.55
C ILE A 80 10.72 -8.82 -2.25
N ARG A 81 9.41 -8.80 -2.00
CA ARG A 81 8.81 -9.42 -0.82
C ARG A 81 9.09 -10.93 -0.78
N GLN A 82 8.87 -11.64 -1.88
CA GLN A 82 9.03 -13.09 -1.97
C GLN A 82 10.50 -13.52 -1.84
N ARG A 83 11.41 -12.87 -2.57
CA ARG A 83 12.85 -13.19 -2.53
C ARG A 83 13.44 -12.98 -1.14
N GLY A 84 13.00 -11.93 -0.43
CA GLY A 84 13.41 -11.68 0.94
C GLY A 84 12.59 -12.42 2.00
N GLN A 85 11.61 -13.24 1.61
CA GLN A 85 10.66 -13.90 2.52
C GLN A 85 10.02 -12.92 3.54
N LEU A 86 9.67 -11.74 3.06
CA LEU A 86 9.24 -10.61 3.87
C LEU A 86 7.73 -10.65 4.13
N SER A 87 7.33 -10.24 5.34
CA SER A 87 5.97 -9.74 5.56
C SER A 87 5.82 -8.35 4.92
N LEU A 88 4.59 -7.89 4.71
CA LEU A 88 4.34 -6.51 4.28
C LEU A 88 4.94 -5.47 5.23
N TYR A 89 4.97 -5.77 6.54
CA TYR A 89 5.61 -4.89 7.52
C TYR A 89 7.13 -4.82 7.30
N ARG A 90 7.80 -5.95 7.08
CA ARG A 90 9.25 -5.97 6.79
C ARG A 90 9.56 -5.29 5.46
N LEU A 91 8.74 -5.50 4.43
CA LEU A 91 8.86 -4.80 3.15
C LEU A 91 8.75 -3.28 3.34
N TYR A 92 7.74 -2.80 4.07
CA TYR A 92 7.60 -1.39 4.44
C TYR A 92 8.88 -0.84 5.10
N GLN A 93 9.46 -1.56 6.07
CA GLN A 93 10.66 -1.10 6.79
C GLN A 93 11.84 -0.88 5.82
N ILE A 94 12.03 -1.81 4.87
CA ILE A 94 13.10 -1.71 3.87
C ILE A 94 12.87 -0.52 2.93
N LEU A 95 11.66 -0.39 2.38
CA LEU A 95 11.31 0.70 1.46
C LEU A 95 11.39 2.08 2.14
N ASN A 96 10.92 2.19 3.38
CA ASN A 96 10.98 3.43 4.15
C ASN A 96 12.42 3.84 4.45
N ARG A 97 13.30 2.87 4.73
CA ARG A 97 14.73 3.14 4.92
C ARG A 97 15.37 3.64 3.63
N GLN A 98 15.07 3.01 2.49
CA GLN A 98 15.57 3.45 1.18
C GLN A 98 15.14 4.89 0.86
N ASN A 99 13.86 5.22 1.05
CA ASN A 99 13.34 6.57 0.79
C ASN A 99 14.04 7.66 1.62
N LYS A 100 14.50 7.34 2.83
CA LYS A 100 15.24 8.26 3.69
C LYS A 100 16.72 8.43 3.31
N CYS A 101 17.31 7.44 2.62
CA CYS A 101 18.70 7.51 2.16
C CYS A 101 18.84 8.13 0.76
N THR A 102 17.74 8.27 0.02
CA THR A 102 17.71 8.88 -1.31
C THR A 102 17.32 10.36 -1.32
N LEU A 103 17.13 10.95 -0.13
CA LEU A 103 16.89 12.38 0.11
C LEU A 103 18.12 12.97 0.79
#